data_AF-A0A6C7TKB9-F1
#
_entry.id   AF-A0A6C7TKB9-F1
#
_cell.length_a   1.000
_cell.length_b   1.000
_cell.length_c   1.000
_cell.angle_alpha   90.00
_cell.angle_beta   90.00
_cell.angle_gamma   90.00
#
_symmetry.space_group_name_H-M   'P 1'
#
loop_
_entity.id
_entity.type
_entity.pdbx_description
1 polymer ?
#
loop_
_entity_poly.entity_id
_entity_poly.type
_entity_poly.pdbx_seq_one_letter_code
_entity_poly.pdbx_strand_id
1 'polypeptide(L)'
;SLFKIDVNLDTLAAVLTVLGYSLNDTIIIFDRIREGIKTNKKSELAPIINESVSATLSRTVLTSGLTLATVVILYLFGGEMIQGFSLALIVGIVVGTLSSIFVASPTLLWFKFSVIDFRNKELEKLKRKQEKERNRAMYEKGTV
;
A
#
# COMPACT_ATOMS: atom_id res chain seq x y z
N SER A 1 24.54 14.03 17.23
CA SER A 1 23.31 14.09 16.42
C SER A 1 23.46 15.14 15.34
N LEU A 2 23.34 14.76 14.07
CA LEU A 2 23.61 15.59 12.90
C LEU A 2 22.61 16.76 12.72
N PHE A 3 21.46 16.68 13.38
CA PHE A 3 20.52 17.78 13.57
C PHE A 3 20.14 17.81 15.05
N LYS A 4 20.31 18.96 15.72
CA LYS A 4 19.87 19.19 17.11
C LYS A 4 18.34 19.38 17.13
N ILE A 5 17.60 18.33 16.80
CA ILE A 5 16.14 18.34 16.86
C ILE A 5 15.76 17.90 18.27
N ASP A 6 15.12 18.79 19.01
CA ASP A 6 14.54 18.45 20.30
C ASP A 6 13.37 17.49 20.09
N VAL A 7 13.44 16.31 20.70
CA VAL A 7 12.36 15.32 20.65
C VAL A 7 11.26 15.76 21.60
N ASN A 8 10.20 16.32 21.04
CA ASN A 8 9.04 16.87 21.72
C ASN A 8 7.73 16.28 21.15
N LEU A 9 6.59 16.67 21.71
CA LEU A 9 5.26 16.19 21.27
C LEU A 9 5.02 16.45 19.78
N ASP A 10 5.53 17.55 19.26
CA ASP A 10 5.42 17.90 17.85
C ASP A 10 6.22 16.92 16.97
N THR A 11 7.44 16.54 17.38
CA THR A 11 8.20 15.51 16.64
C THR A 11 7.49 14.17 16.65
N LEU A 12 6.88 13.78 17.77
CA LEU A 12 6.12 12.53 17.86
C LEU A 12 4.90 12.55 16.93
N ALA A 13 4.16 13.66 16.90
CA ALA A 13 3.04 13.86 15.98
C ALA A 13 3.50 13.80 14.51
N ALA A 14 4.67 14.36 14.19
CA ALA A 14 5.24 14.29 12.85
C ALA A 14 5.53 12.84 12.43
N VAL A 15 6.18 12.07 13.32
CA VAL A 15 6.50 10.65 13.06
C VAL A 15 5.23 9.83 12.85
N LEU A 16 4.22 9.98 13.71
CA LEU A 16 2.93 9.29 13.56
C LEU A 16 2.24 9.63 12.24
N THR A 17 2.30 10.91 11.83
CA THR A 17 1.73 11.36 10.56
C THR A 17 2.46 10.77 9.36
N VAL A 18 3.80 10.75 9.38
CA VAL A 18 4.62 10.15 8.32
C VAL A 18 4.34 8.65 8.20
N LEU A 19 4.24 7.94 9.33
CA LEU A 19 3.90 6.52 9.35
C LEU A 19 2.52 6.28 8.70
N GLY A 20 1.53 7.10 9.04
CA GLY A 20 0.20 7.02 8.43
C GLY A 20 0.22 7.20 6.90
N TYR A 21 0.92 8.23 6.41
CA TYR A 21 1.04 8.48 4.97
C TYR A 21 1.80 7.37 4.24
N SER A 22 2.92 6.91 4.78
CA SER A 22 3.72 5.86 4.16
C SER A 22 2.98 4.51 4.12
N LEU A 23 2.26 4.16 5.19
CA LEU A 23 1.47 2.93 5.24
C LEU A 23 0.28 2.99 4.27
N ASN A 24 -0.36 4.15 4.13
CA ASN A 24 -1.45 4.33 3.18
C ASN A 24 -1.01 4.02 1.74
N ASP A 25 0.12 4.59 1.30
CA ASP A 25 0.64 4.36 -0.06
C ASP A 25 1.00 2.88 -0.27
N THR A 26 1.60 2.27 0.75
CA THR A 26 1.95 0.84 0.74
C THR A 26 0.69 -0.03 0.59
N ILE A 27 -0.35 0.19 1.40
CA ILE A 27 -1.58 -0.62 1.36
C ILE A 27 -2.25 -0.55 -0.01
N ILE A 28 -2.32 0.64 -0.62
CA ILE A 28 -2.94 0.83 -1.94
C ILE A 28 -2.21 0.01 -3.02
N ILE A 29 -0.87 0.06 -3.03
CA ILE A 29 -0.05 -0.68 -4.00
C ILE A 29 -0.20 -2.20 -3.77
N PHE A 30 -0.10 -2.66 -2.53
CA PHE A 30 -0.23 -4.08 -2.19
C PHE A 30 -1.62 -4.64 -2.51
N ASP A 31 -2.68 -3.86 -2.26
CA ASP A 31 -4.04 -4.28 -2.61
C ASP A 31 -4.22 -4.38 -4.13
N ARG A 32 -3.67 -3.43 -4.90
CA ARG A 32 -3.70 -3.50 -6.36
C ARG A 32 -2.92 -4.69 -6.91
N ILE A 33 -1.76 -5.01 -6.34
CA ILE A 33 -1.00 -6.21 -6.71
C ILE A 33 -1.83 -7.47 -6.43
N ARG A 34 -2.49 -7.52 -5.27
CA ARG A 34 -3.37 -8.65 -4.91
C ARG A 34 -4.54 -8.80 -5.86
N GLU A 35 -5.18 -7.70 -6.25
CA GLU A 35 -6.23 -7.66 -7.25
C GLU A 35 -5.70 -8.11 -8.62
N GLY A 36 -4.53 -7.61 -9.03
CA GLY A 36 -3.83 -7.99 -10.25
C GLY A 36 -3.58 -9.50 -10.33
N ILE A 37 -3.13 -10.13 -9.24
CA ILE A 37 -2.92 -11.59 -9.16
C ILE A 37 -4.22 -12.37 -9.40
N LYS A 38 -5.37 -11.85 -8.93
CA LYS A 38 -6.67 -12.49 -9.13
C LYS A 38 -7.18 -12.33 -10.56
N THR A 39 -7.07 -11.13 -11.13
CA THR A 39 -7.70 -10.76 -12.40
C THR A 39 -6.84 -11.09 -13.64
N ASN A 40 -5.52 -10.93 -13.58
CA ASN A 40 -4.66 -11.08 -14.75
C ASN A 40 -4.33 -12.53 -15.07
N LYS A 41 -4.54 -13.01 -16.31
CA LYS A 41 -4.22 -14.41 -16.70
C LYS A 41 -2.73 -14.77 -16.64
N LYS A 42 -1.84 -13.78 -16.54
CA LYS A 42 -0.37 -13.95 -16.48
C LYS A 42 0.04 -14.78 -15.26
N SER A 43 1.02 -15.66 -15.43
CA SER A 43 1.56 -16.52 -14.35
C SER A 43 2.76 -15.88 -13.63
N GLU A 44 3.37 -14.88 -14.26
CA GLU A 44 4.56 -14.22 -13.75
C GLU A 44 4.20 -13.00 -12.89
N LEU A 45 4.86 -12.86 -11.74
CA LEU A 45 4.65 -11.74 -10.81
C LEU A 45 5.11 -10.40 -11.36
N ALA A 46 6.27 -10.37 -12.03
CA ALA A 46 6.88 -9.14 -12.52
C ALA A 46 5.94 -8.29 -13.40
N PRO A 47 5.26 -8.83 -14.44
CA PRO A 47 4.35 -8.03 -15.24
C PRO A 47 3.09 -7.59 -14.48
N ILE A 48 2.61 -8.38 -13.51
CA ILE A 48 1.45 -8.02 -12.68
C ILE A 48 1.80 -6.86 -11.74
N ILE A 49 2.99 -6.90 -11.14
CA ILE A 49 3.50 -5.83 -10.29
C ILE A 49 3.65 -4.55 -11.11
N ASN A 50 4.30 -4.61 -12.28
CA ASN A 50 4.52 -3.43 -13.12
C ASN A 50 3.20 -2.76 -13.53
N GLU A 51 2.19 -3.55 -13.90
CA GLU A 51 0.85 -3.06 -14.24
C GLU A 51 0.14 -2.44 -13.02
N SER A 52 0.27 -3.09 -11.86
CA SER A 52 -0.35 -2.64 -10.60
C SER A 52 0.27 -1.33 -10.08
N VAL A 53 1.59 -1.23 -10.14
CA VAL A 53 2.34 -0.01 -9.79
C VAL A 53 1.98 1.11 -10.75
N SER A 54 1.99 0.86 -12.06
CA SER A 54 1.63 1.88 -13.06
C SER A 54 0.20 2.40 -12.87
N ALA A 55 -0.75 1.53 -12.52
CA ALA A 55 -2.15 1.91 -12.27
C ALA A 55 -2.35 2.73 -10.98
N THR A 56 -1.49 2.52 -9.97
CA THR A 56 -1.59 3.22 -8.67
C THR A 56 -0.73 4.47 -8.63
N LEU A 57 0.30 4.57 -9.48
CA LEU A 57 1.28 5.64 -9.50
C LEU A 57 0.65 7.03 -9.58
N SER A 58 -0.29 7.25 -10.50
CA SER A 58 -0.94 8.56 -10.64
C SER A 58 -1.67 8.99 -9.37
N ARG A 59 -2.33 8.05 -8.69
CA ARG A 59 -3.05 8.34 -7.45
C ARG A 59 -2.06 8.68 -6.33
N THR A 60 -1.07 7.83 -6.08
CA THR A 60 -0.08 8.03 -5.02
C THR A 60 0.75 9.29 -5.24
N VAL A 61 1.16 9.59 -6.47
CA VAL A 61 1.92 10.82 -6.79
C VAL A 61 1.05 12.06 -6.61
N LEU A 62 -0.22 12.02 -7.00
CA LEU A 62 -1.12 13.17 -6.82
C LEU A 62 -1.37 13.45 -5.34
N THR A 63 -1.65 12.41 -4.53
CA THR A 63 -1.93 12.59 -3.10
C THR A 63 -0.70 12.99 -2.30
N SER A 64 0.43 12.32 -2.51
CA SER A 64 1.70 12.68 -1.88
C SER A 64 2.21 14.05 -2.35
N GLY A 65 2.03 14.39 -3.63
CA GLY A 65 2.43 15.67 -4.19
C GLY A 65 1.63 16.86 -3.63
N LEU A 66 0.30 16.72 -3.52
CA LEU A 66 -0.55 17.76 -2.92
C LEU A 66 -0.23 18.00 -1.45
N THR A 67 0.01 16.91 -0.71
CA THR A 67 0.35 16.99 0.71
C THR A 67 1.74 17.57 0.91
N LEU A 68 2.72 17.15 0.10
CA LEU A 68 4.05 17.75 0.08
C LEU A 68 3.99 19.26 -0.22
N ALA A 69 3.21 19.68 -1.22
CA ALA A 69 3.04 21.10 -1.53
C ALA A 69 2.47 21.89 -0.33
N THR A 70 1.47 21.32 0.35
CA THR A 70 0.87 21.93 1.55
C THR A 70 1.88 22.04 2.69
N VAL A 71 2.66 20.99 2.93
CA VAL A 71 3.70 20.98 3.99
C VAL A 71 4.85 21.91 3.64
N VAL A 72 5.21 22.08 2.36
CA VAL A 72 6.22 23.04 1.92
C VAL A 72 5.77 24.48 2.18
N ILE A 73 4.51 24.82 1.90
CA ILE A 73 3.95 26.12 2.27
C ILE A 73 4.02 26.30 3.80
N LEU A 74 3.68 25.26 4.56
CA LEU A 74 3.73 25.28 6.02
C LEU A 74 5.18 25.43 6.55
N TYR A 75 6.18 24.86 5.87
CA TYR A 75 7.59 25.04 6.21
C TYR A 75 8.07 26.48 5.96
N LEU A 76 7.66 27.10 4.85
CA LEU A 76 8.08 28.45 4.48
C LEU A 76 7.36 29.54 5.28
N PHE A 77 6.06 29.37 5.54
CA PHE A 77 5.20 30.41 6.13
C PHE A 77 4.74 30.10 7.56
N GLY A 78 5.09 28.94 8.11
CA GLY A 78 4.60 28.48 9.40
C GLY A 78 5.28 29.06 10.65
N GLY A 79 6.45 29.69 10.49
CA GLY A 79 7.26 30.19 11.61
C GLY A 79 8.08 29.12 12.33
N GLU A 80 8.87 29.53 13.32
CA GLU A 80 9.92 28.70 13.93
C GLU A 80 9.39 27.47 14.68
N MET A 81 8.20 27.57 15.30
CA MET A 81 7.61 26.49 16.11
C MET A 81 7.32 25.23 15.29
N ILE A 82 6.85 25.38 14.04
CA ILE A 82 6.43 24.26 13.18
C ILE A 82 7.42 23.95 12.06
N GLN A 83 8.54 24.67 12.00
CA GLN A 83 9.59 24.45 11.00
C GLN A 83 10.23 23.06 11.17
N GLY A 84 10.51 22.64 12.41
CA GLY A 84 11.04 21.30 12.69
C GLY A 84 10.04 20.18 12.34
N PHE A 85 8.76 20.41 12.67
CA PHE A 85 7.66 19.49 12.35
C PHE A 85 7.47 19.30 10.84
N SER A 86 7.40 20.40 10.10
CA SER A 86 7.20 20.38 8.64
C SER A 86 8.41 19.80 7.90
N LEU A 87 9.64 20.04 8.36
CA LEU A 87 10.83 19.40 7.80
C LEU A 87 10.76 17.87 7.96
N ALA A 88 10.37 17.38 9.15
CA ALA A 88 10.18 15.95 9.39
C ALA A 88 9.10 15.35 8.48
N LEU A 89 7.99 16.06 8.27
CA LEU A 89 6.94 15.64 7.33
C LEU A 89 7.44 15.61 5.88
N ILE A 90 8.18 16.62 5.43
CA ILE A 90 8.73 16.67 4.05
C ILE A 90 9.61 15.46 3.80
N VAL A 91 10.59 15.22 4.67
CA VAL A 91 11.50 14.07 4.53
C VAL A 91 10.73 12.77 4.59
N GLY A 92 9.77 12.66 5.52
CA GLY A 92 8.96 11.47 5.68
C GLY A 92 8.06 11.13 4.49
N ILE A 93 7.40 12.13 3.89
CA ILE A 93 6.57 11.94 2.70
C ILE A 93 7.43 11.54 1.51
N VAL A 94 8.56 12.23 1.27
CA VAL A 94 9.45 11.89 0.16
C VAL A 94 9.99 10.47 0.29
N VAL A 95 10.52 10.10 1.46
CA VAL A 95 11.05 8.75 1.70
C VAL A 95 9.93 7.71 1.68
N GLY A 96 8.77 8.00 2.28
CA GLY A 96 7.62 7.10 2.34
C GLY A 96 7.07 6.77 0.96
N THR A 97 6.79 7.78 0.13
CA THR A 97 6.27 7.59 -1.22
C THR A 97 7.27 6.87 -2.13
N LEU A 98 8.56 7.22 -2.07
CA LEU A 98 9.58 6.49 -2.83
C LEU A 98 9.72 5.04 -2.35
N SER A 99 9.72 4.79 -1.03
CA SER A 99 9.83 3.43 -0.50
C SER A 99 8.65 2.55 -0.91
N SER A 100 7.43 3.09 -0.90
CA SER A 100 6.21 2.35 -1.23
C SER A 100 6.23 1.83 -2.67
N ILE A 101 6.74 2.65 -3.60
CA ILE A 101 6.82 2.32 -5.03
C ILE A 101 7.99 1.36 -5.32
N PHE A 102 9.17 1.63 -4.74
CA PHE A 102 10.39 0.89 -5.06
C PHE A 102 10.59 -0.40 -4.26
N VAL A 103 10.00 -0.54 -3.07
CA VAL A 103 10.17 -1.72 -2.20
C VAL A 103 9.13 -2.82 -2.49
N ALA A 104 7.95 -2.46 -3.00
CA ALA A 104 6.89 -3.42 -3.33
C ALA A 104 7.33 -4.45 -4.40
N SER A 105 8.09 -4.02 -5.41
CA SER A 105 8.56 -4.89 -6.50
C SER A 105 9.57 -5.96 -6.06
N PRO A 106 10.66 -5.63 -5.32
CA PRO A 106 11.62 -6.63 -4.85
C PRO A 106 11.13 -7.49 -3.68
N THR A 107 10.28 -6.99 -2.78
CA THR A 107 9.82 -7.79 -1.61
C THR A 107 9.01 -9.02 -2.02
N LEU A 108 8.11 -8.88 -3.00
CA LEU A 108 7.33 -10.01 -3.53
C LEU A 108 8.18 -11.04 -4.29
N LEU A 109 9.23 -10.59 -4.99
CA LEU A 109 10.21 -11.48 -5.63
C LEU A 109 11.06 -12.22 -4.59
N TRP A 110 11.42 -11.55 -3.50
CA TRP A 110 12.24 -12.13 -2.42
C TRP A 110 11.49 -13.20 -1.63
N PHE A 111 10.17 -13.06 -1.48
CA PHE A 111 9.33 -14.04 -0.80
C PHE A 111 9.06 -15.33 -1.60
N LYS A 112 9.66 -15.49 -2.80
CA LYS A 112 9.41 -16.64 -3.71
C LYS A 112 7.91 -16.96 -3.84
N PHE A 113 7.08 -15.92 -3.90
CA PHE A 113 5.64 -16.11 -3.96
C PHE A 113 5.28 -16.78 -5.28
N SER A 114 4.72 -17.98 -5.24
CA SER A 114 4.23 -18.67 -6.43
C SER A 114 2.80 -18.21 -6.71
N VAL A 115 2.62 -17.41 -7.78
CA VAL A 115 1.29 -16.99 -8.26
C VAL A 115 0.40 -18.21 -8.52
N ILE A 116 1.00 -19.29 -8.98
CA ILE A 116 0.33 -20.54 -9.34
C ILE A 116 -0.27 -21.20 -8.09
N ASP A 117 0.50 -21.29 -6.99
CA ASP A 117 0.02 -21.89 -5.73
C ASP A 117 -1.08 -21.06 -5.08
N PHE A 118 -0.97 -19.72 -5.16
CA PHE A 118 -1.99 -18.83 -4.64
C PHE A 118 -3.32 -18.98 -5.41
N ARG A 119 -3.25 -19.09 -6.74
CA ARG A 119 -4.42 -19.33 -7.59
C ARG A 119 -5.06 -20.69 -7.33
N ASN A 120 -4.25 -21.74 -7.20
CA ASN A 120 -4.76 -23.09 -6.91
C ASN A 120 -5.51 -23.12 -5.57
N LYS A 121 -4.97 -22.48 -4.52
CA LYS A 121 -5.66 -22.35 -3.23
C LYS A 121 -6.97 -21.56 -3.32
N GLU A 122 -7.02 -20.47 -4.09
CA GLU A 122 -8.24 -19.68 -4.25
C GLU A 122 -9.30 -20.42 -5.07
N LEU A 123 -8.91 -21.12 -6.14
CA LEU A 123 -9.80 -21.98 -6.91
C LEU A 123 -10.37 -23.12 -6.04
N GLU A 124 -9.56 -23.71 -5.19
CA GLU A 124 -9.99 -24.75 -4.26
C GLU A 124 -10.98 -24.21 -3.22
N LYS A 125 -10.74 -23.00 -2.67
CA LYS A 125 -11.71 -22.32 -1.79
C LYS A 125 -13.02 -21.99 -2.49
N LEU A 126 -12.95 -21.52 -3.75
CA LEU A 126 -14.15 -21.22 -4.55
C LEU A 126 -14.96 -22.49 -4.80
N LYS A 127 -14.31 -23.60 -5.16
CA LYS A 127 -14.98 -24.90 -5.31
C LYS A 127 -15.65 -25.35 -4.01
N ARG A 128 -14.93 -25.28 -2.87
CA ARG A 128 -15.50 -25.60 -1.55
C ARG A 128 -16.68 -24.69 -1.18
N LYS A 129 -16.68 -23.44 -1.62
CA LYS A 129 -17.78 -22.49 -1.37
C LYS A 129 -18.99 -22.77 -2.26
N GLN A 130 -18.77 -23.02 -3.55
CA GLN A 130 -19.81 -23.46 -4.49
C GLN A 130 -20.42 -24.79 -4.09
N GLU A 131 -19.62 -25.73 -3.58
CA GLU A 131 -20.09 -27.02 -3.09
C GLU A 131 -20.95 -26.86 -1.83
N LYS A 132 -20.55 -25.98 -0.89
CA LYS A 132 -21.38 -25.61 0.27
C LYS A 132 -22.68 -24.91 -0.12
N GLU A 133 -22.64 -23.98 -1.09
CA GLU A 133 -23.82 -23.27 -1.59
C GLU A 133 -24.76 -24.22 -2.35
N ARG A 134 -24.20 -25.12 -3.17
CA ARG A 134 -24.96 -26.17 -3.87
C ARG A 134 -25.61 -27.13 -2.89
N ASN A 135 -24.89 -27.57 -1.85
CA ASN A 135 -25.44 -28.44 -0.82
C ASN A 135 -26.55 -27.72 -0.03
N ARG A 136 -26.36 -26.45 0.34
CA ARG A 136 -27.41 -25.60 0.97
C ARG A 136 -28.67 -25.50 0.10
N ALA A 137 -28.50 -25.24 -1.20
CA ALA A 137 -29.62 -25.17 -2.14
C ALA A 137 -30.34 -26.53 -2.34
N MET A 138 -29.64 -27.67 -2.18
CA MET A 138 -30.29 -28.99 -2.20
C MET A 138 -31.13 -29.24 -0.94
N TYR A 139 -30.67 -28.79 0.24
CA TYR A 139 -31.46 -28.87 1.47
C TYR A 139 -32.70 -27.97 1.41
N GLU A 140 -32.60 -26.77 0.83
CA GLU A 140 -33.75 -25.86 0.65
C GLU A 140 -34.79 -26.38 -0.35
N LYS A 141 -34.35 -27.15 -1.36
CA LYS A 141 -35.23 -27.76 -2.38
C LYS A 141 -35.75 -29.16 -1.98
N GLY A 142 -35.47 -29.62 -0.76
CA GLY A 142 -35.96 -30.91 -0.23
C GLY A 142 -35.53 -32.13 -1.06
N THR A 143 -34.40 -32.04 -1.79
CA THR A 143 -33.94 -33.09 -2.72
C THR A 143 -32.90 -34.03 -2.10
N VAL A 144 -32.94 -34.20 -0.78
CA VAL A 144 -32.19 -35.22 -0.01
C VAL A 144 -33.10 -35.76 1.08
#